data_AF-A0AAD2XWD9-F1
#
_entry.id   AF-A0AAD2XWD9-F1
#
_cell.length_a   1.000
_cell.length_b   1.000
_cell.length_c   1.000
_cell.angle_alpha   90.00
_cell.angle_beta   90.00
_cell.angle_gamma   90.00
#
_symmetry.space_group_name_H-M   'P 1'
#
loop_
_entity.id
_entity.type
_entity.pdbx_description
1 polymer ?
#
loop_
_entity_poly.entity_id
_entity_poly.type
_entity_poly.pdbx_seq_one_letter_code
_entity_poly.pdbx_strand_id
1 'polypeptide(L)'
;MSVPVSSLDPRAGNDHSDRSGALRGWQRRALVKYLAGQPRDFLAVATPGSGKTTFALRVAAELLGQRAVEQVTVVVPTEHLKVQWAQAAARHGLALDPRFSNSNPRIAPEYHGVMVTYAQVAAHPTLHRVRTEQRRTLVIFDEIHHGGDAKTWGDAIREAFGDATRRLALTGTPFRSDDSPIPFVRYEAGPDGVRRSQADHTYGYPEALADGVVRPVVFLAYSGEARWRDSAGEEHAARLGEPLSAEQTARAWRTALDPAGEWMPAVIAAADQRLRQLRAHIPDAGGMIIASDRVAARAYATLLTKITSETPTVVLSDDPGSSARISEFAASTSRWLVAVRMVSEGVDVPRLSVGIYATSASTPLFFAQAVGRFVRSRRPGETASIFLPSVPNLLRLASELEAQRNHVLGEPHRVSEGDPLDGDPATRTQNEKSELDNGFTSLGADAELDQVIFDGSSFGTAAPAGSEEEADYLGIPGLLDAEQMRALLHQRQDQQLQRRAGQPSAGDAPPATVHGQLRELRRELNTLVSIAHHRTGKPHGWIHNELRRRCGGPPIAAASREQLRARIDAVRRLNAEHS
;
A
#
# COMPACT_ATOMS: atom_id res chain seq x y z
N MET A 1 -49.93 16.80 37.46
CA MET A 1 -50.15 16.42 36.04
C MET A 1 -48.79 16.33 35.38
N SER A 2 -48.42 15.10 35.06
CA SER A 2 -47.11 14.70 34.52
C SER A 2 -47.05 14.95 33.02
N VAL A 3 -45.92 15.43 32.51
CA VAL A 3 -45.58 15.44 31.09
C VAL A 3 -44.28 14.63 30.92
N PRO A 4 -44.21 13.68 29.96
CA PRO A 4 -43.23 12.61 29.99
C PRO A 4 -41.89 12.98 29.34
N VAL A 5 -40.84 12.32 29.84
CA VAL A 5 -39.49 12.28 29.28
C VAL A 5 -39.52 11.42 28.01
N SER A 6 -39.22 12.03 26.86
CA SER A 6 -39.03 11.35 25.58
C SER A 6 -37.65 10.68 25.53
N SER A 7 -37.66 9.39 25.24
CA SER A 7 -36.52 8.49 25.11
C SER A 7 -35.54 8.92 24.02
N LEU A 8 -34.27 9.09 24.38
CA LEU A 8 -33.15 9.20 23.45
C LEU A 8 -32.95 7.86 22.72
N ASP A 9 -33.02 7.93 21.40
CA ASP A 9 -32.76 6.84 20.45
C ASP A 9 -31.25 6.47 20.46
N PRO A 10 -30.85 5.21 20.75
CA PRO A 10 -29.45 4.82 20.89
C PRO A 10 -28.72 4.58 19.55
N ARG A 11 -29.22 5.12 18.42
CA ARG A 11 -28.66 4.87 17.06
C ARG A 11 -27.80 6.00 16.48
N ALA A 12 -27.30 6.92 17.31
CA ALA A 12 -26.28 7.88 16.88
C ALA A 12 -24.89 7.32 17.17
N GLY A 13 -24.30 6.64 16.19
CA GLY A 13 -22.90 6.21 16.25
C GLY A 13 -21.96 7.39 16.46
N ASN A 14 -21.02 7.24 17.40
CA ASN A 14 -19.96 8.19 17.72
C ASN A 14 -19.13 8.57 16.49
N ASP A 15 -19.47 9.69 15.86
CA ASP A 15 -18.62 10.41 14.90
C ASP A 15 -17.99 11.64 15.58
N HIS A 16 -17.32 11.40 16.71
CA HIS A 16 -16.90 12.46 17.63
C HIS A 16 -15.61 13.20 17.25
N SER A 17 -14.98 12.92 16.09
CA SER A 17 -13.71 13.58 15.74
C SER A 17 -13.81 14.70 14.69
N ASP A 18 -14.93 14.84 13.97
CA ASP A 18 -15.06 15.86 12.92
C ASP A 18 -15.88 17.10 13.33
N ARG A 19 -16.52 17.07 14.51
CA ARG A 19 -17.35 18.19 15.03
C ARG A 19 -16.65 19.14 16.01
N SER A 20 -15.46 18.79 16.50
CA SER A 20 -14.64 19.72 17.28
C SER A 20 -13.41 20.05 16.45
N GLY A 21 -13.11 21.33 16.21
CA GLY A 21 -11.87 21.76 15.52
C GLY A 21 -10.57 21.45 16.28
N ALA A 22 -10.55 20.40 17.10
CA ALA A 22 -9.42 19.95 17.88
C ALA A 22 -8.48 19.10 17.03
N LEU A 23 -7.21 19.49 17.01
CA LEU A 23 -6.15 18.74 16.35
C LEU A 23 -5.93 17.39 17.04
N ARG A 24 -5.71 16.35 16.23
CA ARG A 24 -5.22 15.03 16.66
C ARG A 24 -3.85 15.16 17.34
N GLY A 25 -3.47 14.16 18.14
CA GLY A 25 -2.22 14.16 18.91
C GLY A 25 -0.99 14.43 18.05
N TRP A 26 -0.84 13.71 16.94
CA TRP A 26 0.28 13.89 16.00
C TRP A 26 0.27 15.29 15.37
N GLN A 27 -0.89 15.80 14.95
CA GLN A 27 -1.01 17.13 14.34
C GLN A 27 -0.58 18.23 15.32
N ARG A 28 -0.92 18.08 16.60
CA ARG A 28 -0.51 19.00 17.66
C ARG A 28 1.00 18.94 17.89
N ARG A 29 1.59 17.74 17.98
CA ARG A 29 3.05 17.56 18.14
C ARG A 29 3.80 18.16 16.95
N ALA A 30 3.35 17.89 15.73
CA ALA A 30 3.91 18.44 14.50
C ALA A 30 3.82 19.97 14.47
N LEU A 31 2.67 20.54 14.86
CA LEU A 31 2.45 21.99 14.89
C LEU A 31 3.37 22.67 15.92
N VAL A 32 3.49 22.11 17.12
CA VAL A 32 4.41 22.63 18.15
C VAL A 32 5.85 22.62 17.63
N LYS A 33 6.29 21.51 17.00
CA LYS A 33 7.63 21.41 16.40
C LYS A 33 7.83 22.45 15.30
N TYR A 34 6.84 22.64 14.43
CA TYR A 34 6.89 23.64 13.37
C TYR A 34 7.00 25.07 13.92
N LEU A 35 6.11 25.44 14.84
CA LEU A 35 6.05 26.81 15.38
C LEU A 35 7.27 27.16 16.25
N ALA A 36 7.85 26.18 16.95
CA ALA A 36 9.06 26.39 17.74
C ALA A 36 10.32 26.56 16.85
N GLY A 37 10.46 25.76 15.79
CA GLY A 37 11.62 25.83 14.89
C GLY A 37 11.50 26.89 13.79
N GLN A 38 10.28 27.30 13.46
CA GLN A 38 9.94 28.19 12.35
C GLN A 38 10.73 27.93 11.05
N PRO A 39 10.92 26.65 10.64
CA PRO A 39 11.86 26.35 9.59
C PRO A 39 11.34 26.84 8.23
N ARG A 40 12.28 27.13 7.32
CA ARG A 40 11.92 27.41 5.93
C ARG A 40 11.27 26.20 5.27
N ASP A 41 11.86 25.03 5.46
CA ASP A 41 11.43 23.75 4.92
C ASP A 41 10.96 22.83 6.05
N PHE A 42 9.76 22.27 5.92
CA PHE A 42 9.25 21.28 6.85
C PHE A 42 8.60 20.10 6.12
N LEU A 43 9.15 18.90 6.31
CA LEU A 43 8.58 17.66 5.79
C LEU A 43 7.80 16.93 6.87
N ALA A 44 6.48 16.83 6.68
CA ALA A 44 5.60 15.97 7.46
C ALA A 44 5.25 14.70 6.68
N VAL A 45 5.77 13.57 7.15
CA VAL A 45 5.41 12.23 6.66
C VAL A 45 4.32 11.71 7.57
N ALA A 46 3.10 11.53 7.05
CA ALA A 46 1.99 11.05 7.86
C ALA A 46 1.11 10.08 7.07
N THR A 47 0.79 8.93 7.66
CA THR A 47 0.02 7.85 7.01
C THR A 47 -1.23 8.38 6.28
N PRO A 48 -1.59 7.83 5.11
CA PRO A 48 -2.82 8.20 4.41
C PRO A 48 -4.05 8.19 5.34
N GLY A 49 -4.92 9.20 5.20
CA GLY A 49 -6.11 9.36 6.07
C GLY A 49 -5.84 9.92 7.48
N SER A 50 -4.58 10.20 7.83
CA SER A 50 -4.22 10.76 9.16
C SER A 50 -4.69 12.20 9.41
N GLY A 51 -5.10 12.93 8.37
CA GLY A 51 -5.53 14.34 8.44
C GLY A 51 -4.45 15.36 8.09
N LYS A 52 -3.60 15.07 7.09
CA LYS A 52 -2.52 15.98 6.63
C LYS A 52 -3.03 17.37 6.23
N THR A 53 -4.15 17.43 5.51
CA THR A 53 -4.78 18.68 5.07
C THR A 53 -5.13 19.58 6.25
N THR A 54 -5.75 19.05 7.31
CA THR A 54 -6.08 19.81 8.52
C THR A 54 -4.85 20.38 9.20
N PHE A 55 -3.76 19.59 9.31
CA PHE A 55 -2.50 20.07 9.85
C PHE A 55 -1.92 21.24 9.03
N ALA A 56 -1.87 21.09 7.71
CA ALA A 56 -1.33 22.11 6.81
C ALA A 56 -2.15 23.41 6.82
N LEU A 57 -3.48 23.30 6.81
CA LEU A 57 -4.36 24.46 6.91
C LEU A 57 -4.22 25.18 8.26
N ARG A 58 -3.97 24.43 9.35
CA ARG A 58 -3.67 25.06 10.64
C ARG A 58 -2.34 25.81 10.61
N VAL A 59 -1.29 25.23 10.03
CA VAL A 59 0.00 25.93 9.84
C VAL A 59 -0.20 27.21 9.01
N ALA A 60 -0.97 27.14 7.92
CA ALA A 60 -1.27 28.30 7.09
C ALA A 60 -2.00 29.41 7.86
N ALA A 61 -3.03 29.05 8.64
CA ALA A 61 -3.79 30.00 9.45
C ALA A 61 -2.91 30.70 10.50
N GLU A 62 -2.02 29.96 11.18
CA GLU A 62 -1.07 30.54 12.14
C GLU A 62 -0.10 31.52 11.47
N LEU A 63 0.49 31.14 10.33
CA LEU A 63 1.45 31.99 9.62
C LEU A 63 0.81 33.26 9.04
N LEU A 64 -0.42 33.17 8.53
CA LEU A 64 -1.17 34.33 8.07
C LEU A 64 -1.57 35.24 9.24
N GLY A 65 -2.08 34.66 10.34
CA GLY A 65 -2.48 35.41 11.54
C GLY A 65 -1.32 36.17 12.19
N GLN A 66 -0.13 35.56 12.20
CA GLN A 66 1.11 36.18 12.69
C GLN A 66 1.77 37.10 11.66
N ARG A 67 1.19 37.23 10.45
CA ARG A 67 1.75 37.97 9.31
C ARG A 67 3.16 37.53 8.95
N ALA A 68 3.51 36.26 9.18
CA ALA A 68 4.78 35.68 8.74
C ALA A 68 4.79 35.46 7.21
N VAL A 69 3.61 35.19 6.64
CA VAL A 69 3.34 35.13 5.21
C VAL A 69 2.11 35.99 4.88
N GLU A 70 1.99 36.39 3.62
CA GLU A 70 0.91 37.22 3.08
C GLU A 70 -0.01 36.45 2.13
N GLN A 71 0.47 35.33 1.59
CA GLN A 71 -0.32 34.48 0.70
C GLN A 71 0.09 33.01 0.80
N VAL A 72 -0.79 32.13 0.31
CA VAL A 72 -0.60 30.68 0.28
C VAL A 72 -0.70 30.16 -1.16
N THR A 73 0.22 29.28 -1.56
CA THR A 73 0.08 28.46 -2.77
C THR A 73 0.02 27.00 -2.34
N VAL A 74 -1.03 26.28 -2.69
CA VAL A 74 -1.11 24.84 -2.45
C VAL A 74 -0.98 24.09 -3.76
N VAL A 75 0.01 23.21 -3.84
CA VAL A 75 0.30 22.37 -5.00
C VAL A 75 -0.23 20.97 -4.74
N VAL A 76 -1.11 20.48 -5.61
CA VAL A 76 -1.74 19.16 -5.50
C VAL A 76 -1.49 18.30 -6.76
N PRO A 77 -1.62 16.97 -6.68
CA PRO A 77 -1.47 16.09 -7.85
C PRO A 77 -2.50 16.31 -8.95
N THR A 78 -3.78 16.49 -8.59
CA THR A 78 -4.90 16.49 -9.56
C THR A 78 -5.82 17.71 -9.45
N GLU A 79 -6.54 18.01 -10.53
CA GLU A 79 -7.52 19.11 -10.54
C GLU A 79 -8.66 18.90 -9.53
N HIS A 80 -9.09 17.65 -9.31
CA HIS A 80 -10.15 17.34 -8.36
C HIS A 80 -9.77 17.70 -6.92
N LEU A 81 -8.50 17.47 -6.54
CA LEU A 81 -7.97 17.81 -5.23
C LEU A 81 -7.98 19.32 -4.96
N LYS A 82 -7.90 20.18 -5.99
CA LYS A 82 -7.97 21.64 -5.82
C LYS A 82 -9.28 22.06 -5.16
N VAL A 83 -10.39 21.51 -5.63
CA VAL A 83 -11.73 21.82 -5.12
C VAL A 83 -11.88 21.32 -3.68
N GLN A 84 -11.44 20.10 -3.39
CA GLN A 84 -11.54 19.50 -2.06
C GLN A 84 -10.71 20.27 -1.02
N TRP A 85 -9.47 20.64 -1.37
CA TRP A 85 -8.62 21.46 -0.52
C TRP A 85 -9.20 22.84 -0.29
N ALA A 86 -9.76 23.50 -1.32
CA ALA A 86 -10.41 24.80 -1.16
C ALA A 86 -11.63 24.72 -0.22
N GLN A 87 -12.45 23.66 -0.34
CA GLN A 87 -13.57 23.42 0.57
C GLN A 87 -13.11 23.15 2.01
N ALA A 88 -12.03 22.38 2.19
CA ALA A 88 -11.43 22.16 3.50
C ALA A 88 -10.88 23.47 4.09
N ALA A 89 -10.18 24.27 3.28
CA ALA A 89 -9.64 25.58 3.66
C ALA A 89 -10.74 26.53 4.14
N ALA A 90 -11.90 26.55 3.45
CA ALA A 90 -13.03 27.38 3.84
C ALA A 90 -13.54 27.06 5.26
N ARG A 91 -13.54 25.77 5.66
CA ARG A 91 -13.89 25.36 7.05
C ARG A 91 -12.90 25.88 8.09
N HIS A 92 -11.69 26.21 7.67
CA HIS A 92 -10.64 26.82 8.50
C HIS A 92 -10.55 28.36 8.32
N GLY A 93 -11.52 28.98 7.66
CA GLY A 93 -11.55 30.44 7.42
C GLY A 93 -10.57 30.92 6.33
N LEU A 94 -10.03 30.00 5.53
CA LEU A 94 -9.08 30.29 4.46
C LEU A 94 -9.79 30.20 3.09
N ALA A 95 -9.85 31.31 2.38
CA ALA A 95 -10.27 31.34 0.98
C ALA A 95 -9.07 31.06 0.06
N LEU A 96 -9.07 29.91 -0.64
CA LEU A 96 -8.09 29.55 -1.68
C LEU A 96 -8.81 29.38 -3.01
N ASP A 97 -8.29 29.93 -4.10
CA ASP A 97 -8.93 29.87 -5.42
C ASP A 97 -8.66 28.52 -6.12
N PRO A 98 -9.67 27.65 -6.32
CA PRO A 98 -9.51 26.38 -7.03
C PRO A 98 -9.51 26.55 -8.56
N ARG A 99 -9.87 27.72 -9.09
CA ARG A 99 -10.01 27.97 -10.54
C ARG A 99 -8.83 28.72 -11.14
N PHE A 100 -7.75 28.90 -10.37
CA PHE A 100 -6.54 29.52 -10.88
C PHE A 100 -6.05 28.81 -12.16
N SER A 101 -5.70 29.62 -13.15
CA SER A 101 -5.16 29.20 -14.44
C SER A 101 -3.98 30.07 -14.83
N ASN A 102 -2.96 29.47 -15.45
CA ASN A 102 -1.79 30.20 -15.94
C ASN A 102 -2.16 31.22 -17.03
N SER A 103 -3.24 30.99 -17.78
CA SER A 103 -3.74 31.92 -18.79
C SER A 103 -4.40 33.17 -18.20
N ASN A 104 -4.88 33.10 -16.95
CA ASN A 104 -5.45 34.22 -16.23
C ASN A 104 -4.92 34.24 -14.78
N PRO A 105 -3.70 34.74 -14.57
CA PRO A 105 -3.01 34.64 -13.27
C PRO A 105 -3.49 35.66 -12.24
N ARG A 106 -4.54 36.44 -12.53
CA ARG A 106 -5.12 37.42 -11.61
C ARG A 106 -6.03 36.72 -10.61
N ILE A 107 -5.92 37.15 -9.35
CA ILE A 107 -6.72 36.60 -8.25
C ILE A 107 -7.47 37.73 -7.59
N ALA A 108 -8.71 37.47 -7.18
CA ALA A 108 -9.48 38.43 -6.41
C ALA A 108 -8.82 38.70 -5.05
N PRO A 109 -8.82 39.94 -4.54
CA PRO A 109 -8.20 40.28 -3.26
C PRO A 109 -8.74 39.50 -2.04
N GLU A 110 -9.94 38.91 -2.16
CA GLU A 110 -10.58 38.12 -1.10
C GLU A 110 -9.94 36.75 -0.88
N TYR A 111 -9.17 36.25 -1.86
CA TYR A 111 -8.46 34.99 -1.70
C TYR A 111 -7.13 35.20 -0.98
N HIS A 112 -6.87 34.36 0.01
CA HIS A 112 -5.59 34.26 0.70
C HIS A 112 -4.54 33.55 -0.15
N GLY A 113 -4.94 32.89 -1.23
CA GLY A 113 -4.06 32.02 -1.98
C GLY A 113 -4.71 31.29 -3.15
N VAL A 114 -3.94 30.39 -3.77
CA VAL A 114 -4.36 29.60 -4.93
C VAL A 114 -4.11 28.12 -4.74
N MET A 115 -4.95 27.33 -5.41
CA MET A 115 -4.73 25.92 -5.63
C MET A 115 -4.18 25.71 -7.04
N VAL A 116 -3.10 24.96 -7.17
CA VAL A 116 -2.47 24.64 -8.46
C VAL A 116 -2.08 23.16 -8.51
N THR A 117 -1.99 22.59 -9.71
CA THR A 117 -1.41 21.24 -9.86
C THR A 117 0.09 21.27 -10.12
N TYR A 118 0.80 20.17 -9.86
CA TYR A 118 2.19 20.02 -10.29
C TYR A 118 2.35 20.23 -11.80
N ALA A 119 1.42 19.72 -12.60
CA ALA A 119 1.41 19.94 -14.04
C ALA A 119 1.23 21.42 -14.43
N GLN A 120 0.35 22.16 -13.74
CA GLN A 120 0.19 23.60 -13.95
C GLN A 120 1.48 24.37 -13.62
N VAL A 121 2.16 24.01 -12.52
CA VAL A 121 3.45 24.61 -12.17
C VAL A 121 4.51 24.30 -13.22
N ALA A 122 4.62 23.05 -13.64
CA ALA A 122 5.57 22.60 -14.65
C ALA A 122 5.35 23.26 -16.02
N ALA A 123 4.11 23.58 -16.37
CA ALA A 123 3.79 24.26 -17.63
C ALA A 123 4.26 25.72 -17.67
N HIS A 124 4.43 26.40 -16.53
CA HIS A 124 4.86 27.80 -16.50
C HIS A 124 5.61 28.18 -15.20
N PRO A 125 6.79 27.59 -14.90
CA PRO A 125 7.47 27.77 -13.62
C PRO A 125 7.84 29.24 -13.33
N THR A 126 8.26 29.99 -14.34
CA THR A 126 8.59 31.43 -14.23
C THR A 126 7.43 32.28 -13.70
N LEU A 127 6.18 31.98 -14.06
CA LEU A 127 5.00 32.70 -13.58
C LEU A 127 4.84 32.50 -12.07
N HIS A 128 4.98 31.26 -11.62
CA HIS A 128 4.88 30.93 -10.20
C HIS A 128 6.06 31.47 -9.40
N ARG A 129 7.26 31.52 -9.99
CA ARG A 129 8.43 32.18 -9.39
C ARG A 129 8.17 33.66 -9.13
N VAL A 130 7.77 34.41 -10.15
CA VAL A 130 7.46 35.84 -10.01
C VAL A 130 6.40 36.09 -8.94
N ARG A 131 5.33 35.28 -8.91
CA ARG A 131 4.28 35.37 -7.89
C ARG A 131 4.81 35.09 -6.48
N THR A 132 5.72 34.15 -6.34
CA THR A 132 6.33 33.73 -5.06
C THR A 132 7.34 34.75 -4.57
N GLU A 133 8.11 35.37 -5.45
CA GLU A 133 9.08 36.42 -5.13
C GLU A 133 8.41 37.74 -4.70
N GLN A 134 7.28 38.09 -5.32
CA GLN A 134 6.60 39.37 -5.09
C GLN A 134 5.97 39.52 -3.70
N ARG A 135 5.69 38.41 -2.99
CA ARG A 135 5.07 38.43 -1.67
C ARG A 135 5.60 37.32 -0.79
N ARG A 136 5.58 37.52 0.52
CA ARG A 136 5.98 36.48 1.47
C ARG A 136 5.00 35.31 1.40
N THR A 137 5.44 34.20 0.81
CA THR A 137 4.55 33.11 0.41
C THR A 137 4.83 31.85 1.20
N LEU A 138 3.76 31.23 1.72
CA LEU A 138 3.78 29.83 2.13
C LEU A 138 3.43 28.95 0.93
N VAL A 139 4.28 27.99 0.60
CA VAL A 139 3.96 26.96 -0.38
C VAL A 139 3.71 25.65 0.35
N ILE A 140 2.55 25.03 0.10
CA ILE A 140 2.19 23.72 0.62
C ILE A 140 2.24 22.73 -0.54
N PHE A 141 3.04 21.68 -0.40
CA PHE A 141 3.12 20.58 -1.35
C PHE A 141 2.36 19.38 -0.79
N ASP A 142 1.20 19.09 -1.35
CA ASP A 142 0.48 17.86 -1.06
C ASP A 142 1.07 16.71 -1.88
N GLU A 143 1.28 15.57 -1.24
CA GLU A 143 1.94 14.39 -1.80
C GLU A 143 3.21 14.75 -2.61
N ILE A 144 4.18 15.42 -1.96
CA ILE A 144 5.39 15.99 -2.60
C ILE A 144 6.22 15.00 -3.43
N HIS A 145 6.01 13.69 -3.23
CA HIS A 145 6.63 12.67 -4.07
C HIS A 145 6.27 12.83 -5.55
N HIS A 146 5.08 13.36 -5.88
CA HIS A 146 4.69 13.69 -7.25
C HIS A 146 5.57 14.77 -7.89
N GLY A 147 6.09 15.70 -7.09
CA GLY A 147 7.07 16.68 -7.57
C GLY A 147 8.39 16.06 -8.03
N GLY A 148 8.56 14.76 -7.80
CA GLY A 148 9.64 13.95 -8.33
C GLY A 148 9.30 13.17 -9.61
N ASP A 149 8.04 12.82 -9.88
CA ASP A 149 7.62 11.82 -10.90
C ASP A 149 8.25 12.00 -12.29
N ALA A 150 8.63 13.23 -12.66
CA ALA A 150 9.51 13.52 -13.77
C ALA A 150 10.60 14.52 -13.36
N LYS A 151 11.84 14.35 -13.86
CA LYS A 151 12.93 15.32 -13.66
C LYS A 151 12.49 16.75 -13.97
N THR A 152 11.68 16.92 -15.03
CA THR A 152 11.13 18.21 -15.46
C THR A 152 10.22 18.86 -14.41
N TRP A 153 9.41 18.09 -13.68
CA TRP A 153 8.56 18.63 -12.62
C TRP A 153 9.39 19.06 -11.41
N GLY A 154 10.41 18.27 -11.05
CA GLY A 154 11.33 18.60 -9.96
C GLY A 154 12.07 19.91 -10.19
N ASP A 155 12.57 20.13 -11.41
CA ASP A 155 13.26 21.37 -11.78
C ASP A 155 12.29 22.57 -11.80
N ALA A 156 11.09 22.38 -12.36
CA ALA A 156 10.07 23.43 -12.38
C ALA A 156 9.62 23.87 -10.97
N ILE A 157 9.49 22.93 -10.03
CA ILE A 157 9.15 23.23 -8.63
C ILE A 157 10.28 24.00 -7.94
N ARG A 158 11.54 23.63 -8.20
CA ARG A 158 12.72 24.35 -7.68
C ARG A 158 12.75 25.79 -8.20
N GLU A 159 12.51 25.98 -9.49
CA GLU A 159 12.43 27.31 -10.10
C GLU A 159 11.26 28.12 -9.54
N ALA A 160 10.05 27.54 -9.50
CA ALA A 160 8.83 28.23 -9.09
C ALA A 160 8.82 28.66 -7.62
N PHE A 161 9.41 27.86 -6.73
CA PHE A 161 9.25 28.01 -5.29
C PHE A 161 10.56 28.06 -4.52
N GLY A 162 11.69 28.24 -5.22
CA GLY A 162 13.01 28.41 -4.63
C GLY A 162 13.06 29.51 -3.58
N ASP A 163 12.36 30.62 -3.82
CA ASP A 163 12.34 31.84 -3.00
C ASP A 163 11.16 31.94 -2.02
N ALA A 164 10.36 30.88 -1.89
CA ALA A 164 9.26 30.85 -0.92
C ALA A 164 9.76 31.12 0.51
N THR A 165 8.98 31.90 1.27
CA THR A 165 9.28 32.26 2.66
C THR A 165 9.16 31.06 3.59
N ARG A 166 8.18 30.20 3.33
CA ARG A 166 7.96 28.92 4.02
C ARG A 166 7.51 27.86 3.00
N ARG A 167 7.95 26.63 3.19
CA ARG A 167 7.59 25.45 2.38
C ARG A 167 7.21 24.31 3.31
N LEU A 168 5.97 23.86 3.19
CA LEU A 168 5.43 22.73 3.93
C LEU A 168 5.20 21.58 2.97
N ALA A 169 5.98 20.51 3.13
CA ALA A 169 5.87 19.30 2.34
C ALA A 169 5.09 18.24 3.11
N LEU A 170 4.06 17.67 2.49
CA LEU A 170 3.24 16.60 3.04
C LEU A 170 3.40 15.35 2.16
N THR A 171 3.51 14.18 2.78
CA THR A 171 3.46 12.92 2.04
C THR A 171 2.99 11.78 2.92
N GLY A 172 2.23 10.84 2.35
CA GLY A 172 1.94 9.56 3.01
C GLY A 172 3.09 8.56 2.91
N THR A 173 3.94 8.76 1.92
CA THR A 173 4.89 7.78 1.39
C THR A 173 6.07 8.55 0.83
N PRO A 174 7.18 8.70 1.57
CA PRO A 174 8.40 9.31 1.05
C PRO A 174 9.11 8.27 0.16
N PHE A 175 8.44 7.80 -0.90
CA PHE A 175 8.98 6.82 -1.82
C PHE A 175 9.03 7.42 -3.22
N ARG A 176 10.08 7.05 -3.96
CA ARG A 176 10.17 7.21 -5.40
C ARG A 176 10.57 5.88 -6.02
N SER A 177 10.16 5.69 -7.26
CA SER A 177 10.64 4.62 -8.14
C SER A 177 12.01 4.96 -8.74
N ASP A 178 12.44 6.23 -8.71
CA ASP A 178 13.69 6.70 -9.30
C ASP A 178 14.62 7.44 -8.31
N ASP A 179 15.92 7.43 -8.60
CA ASP A 179 17.00 7.89 -7.71
C ASP A 179 17.14 9.43 -7.59
N SER A 180 16.18 10.22 -8.07
CA SER A 180 16.31 11.68 -8.02
C SER A 180 15.83 12.24 -6.67
N PRO A 181 16.51 13.25 -6.10
CA PRO A 181 16.08 13.84 -4.84
C PRO A 181 14.80 14.65 -5.01
N ILE A 182 13.81 14.39 -4.14
CA ILE A 182 12.59 15.20 -4.03
C ILE A 182 12.98 16.67 -3.73
N PRO A 183 12.44 17.66 -4.47
CA PRO A 183 12.68 19.08 -4.17
C PRO A 183 12.39 19.43 -2.72
N PHE A 184 13.25 20.25 -2.12
CA PHE A 184 13.10 20.79 -0.76
C PHE A 184 13.08 19.75 0.39
N VAL A 185 13.38 18.48 0.09
CA VAL A 185 13.56 17.42 1.10
C VAL A 185 15.05 17.28 1.44
N ARG A 186 15.37 17.22 2.73
CA ARG A 186 16.73 16.95 3.21
C ARG A 186 17.06 15.46 3.12
N TYR A 187 18.31 15.15 2.75
CA TYR A 187 18.84 13.79 2.71
C TYR A 187 20.12 13.72 3.52
N GLU A 188 20.19 12.76 4.45
CA GLU A 188 21.34 12.53 5.33
C GLU A 188 21.95 11.16 5.07
N ALA A 189 23.28 11.05 5.14
CA ALA A 189 23.95 9.77 5.00
C ALA A 189 23.70 8.89 6.24
N GLY A 190 23.20 7.67 6.03
CA GLY A 190 23.06 6.67 7.08
C GLY A 190 24.40 6.04 7.47
N PRO A 191 24.42 5.16 8.50
CA PRO A 191 25.62 4.44 8.95
C PRO A 191 26.25 3.54 7.87
N ASP A 192 25.47 3.17 6.88
CA ASP A 192 25.82 2.39 5.69
C ASP A 192 26.29 3.27 4.51
N GLY A 193 26.40 4.58 4.69
CA GLY A 193 26.78 5.53 3.65
C GLY A 193 25.64 5.89 2.69
N VAL A 194 24.46 5.29 2.86
CA VAL A 194 23.32 5.49 1.95
C VAL A 194 22.52 6.71 2.38
N ARG A 195 22.24 7.63 1.46
CA ARG A 195 21.54 8.88 1.78
C ARG A 195 20.05 8.62 1.96
N ARG A 196 19.45 8.97 3.08
CA ARG A 196 18.02 8.78 3.35
C ARG A 196 17.29 10.10 3.56
N SER A 197 16.05 10.21 3.11
CA SER A 197 15.24 11.41 3.39
C SER A 197 15.04 11.56 4.89
N GLN A 198 15.25 12.76 5.39
CA GLN A 198 14.98 13.11 6.77
C GLN A 198 13.67 13.91 6.84
N ALA A 199 12.67 13.35 7.53
CA ALA A 199 11.44 14.06 7.84
C ALA A 199 11.60 14.90 9.10
N ASP A 200 11.00 16.08 9.13
CA ASP A 200 10.91 16.89 10.34
C ASP A 200 9.86 16.33 11.29
N HIS A 201 8.81 15.68 10.79
CA HIS A 201 7.87 14.92 11.61
C HIS A 201 7.41 13.67 10.86
N THR A 202 7.44 12.53 11.56
CA THR A 202 6.94 11.26 11.05
C THR A 202 5.80 10.81 11.94
N TYR A 203 4.69 10.44 11.31
CA TYR A 203 3.54 9.77 11.91
C TYR A 203 3.23 8.54 11.05
N GLY A 204 3.91 7.44 11.36
CA GLY A 204 3.86 6.21 10.58
C GLY A 204 2.59 5.37 10.84
N TYR A 205 2.44 4.30 10.07
CA TYR A 205 1.31 3.38 10.21
C TYR A 205 1.21 2.76 11.62
N PRO A 206 2.30 2.33 12.29
CA PRO A 206 2.23 1.80 13.66
C PRO A 206 1.68 2.80 14.68
N GLU A 207 2.11 4.06 14.61
CA GLU A 207 1.60 5.12 15.50
C GLU A 207 0.13 5.41 15.19
N ALA A 208 -0.23 5.44 13.90
CA ALA A 208 -1.60 5.64 13.49
C ALA A 208 -2.53 4.51 13.93
N LEU A 209 -2.02 3.28 13.97
CA LEU A 209 -2.75 2.12 14.45
C LEU A 209 -2.93 2.19 15.98
N ALA A 210 -1.87 2.53 16.72
CA ALA A 210 -1.93 2.72 18.16
C ALA A 210 -2.90 3.85 18.58
N ASP A 211 -2.93 4.94 17.82
CA ASP A 211 -3.85 6.07 18.03
C ASP A 211 -5.29 5.78 17.52
N GLY A 212 -5.55 4.61 16.93
CA GLY A 212 -6.86 4.21 16.39
C GLY A 212 -7.33 5.03 15.17
N VAL A 213 -6.41 5.75 14.52
CA VAL A 213 -6.67 6.61 13.35
C VAL A 213 -6.82 5.79 12.08
N VAL A 214 -6.04 4.72 11.97
CA VAL A 214 -6.17 3.71 10.93
C VAL A 214 -6.56 2.39 11.56
N ARG A 215 -7.03 1.46 10.73
CA ARG A 215 -7.35 0.10 11.14
C ARG A 215 -6.31 -0.92 10.69
N PRO A 216 -6.18 -2.06 11.38
CA PRO A 216 -5.29 -3.13 10.97
C PRO A 216 -5.67 -3.69 9.59
N VAL A 217 -4.66 -4.14 8.84
CA VAL A 217 -4.82 -4.77 7.52
C VAL A 217 -4.34 -6.21 7.62
N VAL A 218 -5.19 -7.14 7.22
CA VAL A 218 -4.86 -8.56 7.09
C VAL A 218 -4.66 -8.85 5.61
N PHE A 219 -3.50 -9.36 5.24
CA PHE A 219 -3.22 -9.78 3.87
C PHE A 219 -3.44 -11.29 3.73
N LEU A 220 -4.27 -11.70 2.79
CA LEU A 220 -4.49 -13.10 2.45
C LEU A 220 -3.78 -13.40 1.13
N ALA A 221 -2.68 -14.15 1.21
CA ALA A 221 -1.88 -14.50 0.04
C ALA A 221 -2.40 -15.79 -0.58
N TYR A 222 -2.83 -15.72 -1.83
CA TYR A 222 -3.28 -16.88 -2.59
C TYR A 222 -2.21 -17.31 -3.58
N SER A 223 -1.80 -18.57 -3.51
CA SER A 223 -1.00 -19.22 -4.56
C SER A 223 -1.92 -19.92 -5.56
N GLY A 224 -1.30 -20.36 -6.66
CA GLY A 224 -1.97 -21.11 -7.70
C GLY A 224 -0.99 -21.68 -8.70
N GLU A 225 -1.31 -22.83 -9.28
CA GLU A 225 -0.50 -23.46 -10.34
C GLU A 225 -0.91 -22.86 -11.68
N ALA A 226 -0.12 -21.92 -12.20
CA ALA A 226 -0.36 -21.34 -13.51
C ALA A 226 0.20 -22.26 -14.61
N ARG A 227 -0.64 -22.65 -15.56
CA ARG A 227 -0.21 -23.32 -16.79
C ARG A 227 -0.42 -22.41 -17.99
N TRP A 228 0.60 -22.25 -18.82
CA TRP A 228 0.52 -21.45 -20.05
C TRP A 228 1.27 -22.11 -21.20
N ARG A 229 0.86 -21.77 -22.42
CA ARG A 229 1.57 -22.14 -23.65
C ARG A 229 2.28 -20.92 -24.23
N ASP A 230 3.53 -21.08 -24.64
CA ASP A 230 4.29 -20.04 -25.35
C ASP A 230 4.03 -20.05 -26.87
N SER A 231 4.64 -19.11 -27.59
CA SER A 231 4.51 -18.98 -29.05
C SER A 231 5.11 -20.14 -29.83
N ALA A 232 6.01 -20.92 -29.24
CA ALA A 232 6.56 -22.14 -29.83
C ALA A 232 5.64 -23.35 -29.61
N GLY A 233 4.57 -23.19 -28.83
CA GLY A 233 3.62 -24.25 -28.51
C GLY A 233 4.04 -25.10 -27.32
N GLU A 234 5.12 -24.74 -26.62
CA GLU A 234 5.58 -25.46 -25.42
C GLU A 234 4.71 -25.09 -24.22
N GLU A 235 4.29 -26.11 -23.46
CA GLU A 235 3.51 -25.93 -22.24
C GLU A 235 4.43 -25.77 -21.03
N HIS A 236 4.20 -24.72 -20.27
CA HIS A 236 4.92 -24.41 -19.04
C HIS A 236 3.95 -24.42 -17.87
N ALA A 237 4.39 -24.97 -16.74
CA ALA A 237 3.65 -24.95 -15.48
C ALA A 237 4.54 -24.30 -14.39
N ALA A 238 3.99 -23.35 -13.65
CA ALA A 238 4.67 -22.76 -12.51
C ALA A 238 3.69 -22.39 -11.40
N ARG A 239 4.07 -22.65 -10.15
CA ARG A 239 3.26 -22.30 -8.99
C ARG A 239 3.70 -20.96 -8.40
N LEU A 240 2.75 -20.06 -8.20
CA LEU A 240 2.99 -18.83 -7.45
C LEU A 240 3.42 -19.19 -6.02
N GLY A 241 4.53 -18.63 -5.55
CA GLY A 241 5.14 -18.93 -4.25
C GLY A 241 6.32 -19.90 -4.29
N GLU A 242 6.60 -20.54 -5.43
CA GLU A 242 7.82 -21.34 -5.63
C GLU A 242 9.01 -20.51 -6.16
N PRO A 243 10.26 -20.96 -5.99
CA PRO A 243 11.42 -20.26 -6.52
C PRO A 243 11.42 -20.29 -8.05
N LEU A 244 11.02 -19.20 -8.67
CA LEU A 244 10.97 -19.00 -10.12
C LEU A 244 11.95 -17.91 -10.54
N SER A 245 12.32 -17.89 -11.83
CA SER A 245 12.99 -16.70 -12.38
C SER A 245 12.05 -15.49 -12.35
N ALA A 246 12.60 -14.27 -12.43
CA ALA A 246 11.78 -13.05 -12.46
C ALA A 246 10.78 -13.07 -13.64
N GLU A 247 11.24 -13.54 -14.81
CA GLU A 247 10.40 -13.68 -16.00
C GLU A 247 9.30 -14.74 -15.83
N GLN A 248 9.62 -15.91 -15.26
CA GLN A 248 8.63 -16.95 -14.97
C GLN A 248 7.61 -16.48 -13.92
N THR A 249 8.06 -15.72 -12.92
CA THR A 249 7.18 -15.11 -11.91
C THR A 249 6.22 -14.11 -12.56
N ALA A 250 6.73 -13.24 -13.44
CA ALA A 250 5.92 -12.28 -14.18
C ALA A 250 4.85 -12.96 -15.04
N ARG A 251 5.24 -14.03 -15.74
CA ARG A 251 4.34 -14.83 -16.58
C ARG A 251 3.28 -15.54 -15.74
N ALA A 252 3.68 -16.30 -14.72
CA ALA A 252 2.76 -17.00 -13.82
C ALA A 252 1.78 -16.03 -13.14
N TRP A 253 2.25 -14.85 -12.74
CA TRP A 253 1.41 -13.82 -12.14
C TRP A 253 0.36 -13.29 -13.13
N ARG A 254 0.73 -12.98 -14.38
CA ARG A 254 -0.25 -12.58 -15.40
C ARG A 254 -1.27 -13.68 -15.69
N THR A 255 -0.83 -14.93 -15.78
CA THR A 255 -1.70 -16.09 -15.99
C THR A 255 -2.72 -16.26 -14.86
N ALA A 256 -2.29 -16.08 -13.60
CA ALA A 256 -3.21 -16.15 -12.46
C ALA A 256 -4.25 -15.02 -12.45
N LEU A 257 -3.91 -13.84 -13.00
CA LEU A 257 -4.84 -12.72 -13.12
C LEU A 257 -5.80 -12.85 -14.32
N ASP A 258 -5.66 -13.88 -15.16
CA ASP A 258 -6.56 -14.10 -16.29
C ASP A 258 -8.00 -14.34 -15.81
N PRO A 259 -8.98 -13.52 -16.24
CA PRO A 259 -10.39 -13.74 -15.91
C PRO A 259 -10.95 -15.09 -16.39
N ALA A 260 -10.34 -15.70 -17.41
CA ALA A 260 -10.74 -17.02 -17.91
C ALA A 260 -10.15 -18.18 -17.08
N GLY A 261 -9.16 -17.91 -16.23
CA GLY A 261 -8.57 -18.90 -15.32
C GLY A 261 -9.44 -19.19 -14.09
N GLU A 262 -9.01 -20.15 -13.28
CA GLU A 262 -9.73 -20.59 -12.07
C GLU A 262 -9.31 -19.80 -10.81
N TRP A 263 -8.14 -19.16 -10.84
CA TRP A 263 -7.62 -18.38 -9.71
C TRP A 263 -8.49 -17.18 -9.36
N MET A 264 -8.82 -16.33 -10.35
CA MET A 264 -9.60 -15.12 -10.10
C MET A 264 -11.03 -15.43 -9.60
N PRO A 265 -11.80 -16.37 -10.19
CA PRO A 265 -13.07 -16.80 -9.62
C PRO A 265 -12.97 -17.28 -8.17
N ALA A 266 -11.95 -18.07 -7.82
CA ALA A 266 -11.76 -18.57 -6.46
C ALA A 266 -11.48 -17.43 -5.46
N VAL A 267 -10.58 -16.50 -5.82
CA VAL A 267 -10.26 -15.34 -4.98
C VAL A 267 -11.45 -14.40 -4.84
N ILE A 268 -12.23 -14.18 -5.90
CA ILE A 268 -13.48 -13.39 -5.82
C ILE A 268 -14.48 -14.06 -4.89
N ALA A 269 -14.64 -15.39 -4.95
CA ALA A 269 -15.56 -16.12 -4.08
C ALA A 269 -15.13 -16.01 -2.60
N ALA A 270 -13.85 -16.23 -2.30
CA ALA A 270 -13.31 -16.10 -0.95
C ALA A 270 -13.44 -14.66 -0.41
N ALA A 271 -13.18 -13.66 -1.26
CA ALA A 271 -13.32 -12.26 -0.89
C ALA A 271 -14.79 -11.84 -0.68
N ASP A 272 -15.74 -12.36 -1.47
CA ASP A 272 -17.19 -12.12 -1.24
C ASP A 272 -17.67 -12.81 0.04
N GLN A 273 -17.19 -14.02 0.35
CA GLN A 273 -17.45 -14.68 1.62
C GLN A 273 -16.96 -13.82 2.79
N ARG A 274 -15.72 -13.33 2.72
CA ARG A 274 -15.15 -12.41 3.70
C ARG A 274 -16.00 -11.15 3.86
N LEU A 275 -16.41 -10.54 2.76
CA LEU A 275 -17.24 -9.34 2.75
C LEU A 275 -18.61 -9.59 3.40
N ARG A 276 -19.26 -10.72 3.11
CA ARG A 276 -20.56 -11.09 3.72
C ARG A 276 -20.45 -11.25 5.24
N GLN A 277 -19.39 -11.89 5.72
CA GLN A 277 -19.14 -12.05 7.16
C GLN A 277 -18.90 -10.69 7.84
N LEU A 278 -18.14 -9.80 7.21
CA LEU A 278 -17.97 -8.43 7.71
C LEU A 278 -19.30 -7.68 7.76
N ARG A 279 -20.14 -7.85 6.73
CA ARG A 279 -21.45 -7.19 6.63
C ARG A 279 -22.47 -7.63 7.68
N ALA A 280 -22.23 -8.73 8.40
CA ALA A 280 -23.02 -9.09 9.58
C ALA A 280 -22.88 -8.05 10.71
N HIS A 281 -21.72 -7.39 10.82
CA HIS A 281 -21.43 -6.38 11.84
C HIS A 281 -21.35 -4.95 11.27
N ILE A 282 -20.96 -4.83 10.00
CA ILE A 282 -20.78 -3.57 9.28
C ILE A 282 -21.61 -3.61 8.00
N PRO A 283 -22.94 -3.36 8.06
CA PRO A 283 -23.87 -3.66 6.96
C PRO A 283 -23.54 -3.02 5.62
N ASP A 284 -22.83 -1.89 5.62
CA ASP A 284 -22.44 -1.12 4.45
C ASP A 284 -20.99 -1.35 3.99
N ALA A 285 -20.27 -2.30 4.59
CA ALA A 285 -18.91 -2.63 4.18
C ALA A 285 -18.86 -2.94 2.67
N GLY A 286 -17.90 -2.32 1.99
CA GLY A 286 -17.68 -2.45 0.55
C GLY A 286 -16.41 -3.23 0.22
N GLY A 287 -16.42 -3.91 -0.91
CA GLY A 287 -15.27 -4.55 -1.54
C GLY A 287 -14.78 -3.75 -2.75
N MET A 288 -13.49 -3.80 -3.04
CA MET A 288 -12.92 -3.24 -4.26
C MET A 288 -11.93 -4.19 -4.95
N ILE A 289 -12.06 -4.35 -6.26
CA ILE A 289 -11.06 -5.01 -7.12
C ILE A 289 -10.24 -3.94 -7.84
N ILE A 290 -8.91 -4.00 -7.67
CA ILE A 290 -7.96 -3.14 -8.37
C ILE A 290 -7.45 -3.90 -9.60
N ALA A 291 -7.98 -3.57 -10.77
CA ALA A 291 -7.64 -4.21 -12.04
C ALA A 291 -6.46 -3.51 -12.74
N SER A 292 -5.68 -4.29 -13.50
CA SER A 292 -4.58 -3.79 -14.34
C SER A 292 -5.03 -2.79 -15.41
N ASP A 293 -6.14 -3.08 -16.07
CA ASP A 293 -6.63 -2.33 -17.23
C ASP A 293 -8.15 -2.43 -17.39
N ARG A 294 -8.68 -1.69 -18.37
CA ARG A 294 -10.13 -1.58 -18.63
C ARG A 294 -10.75 -2.89 -19.12
N VAL A 295 -9.99 -3.74 -19.81
CA VAL A 295 -10.48 -5.03 -20.31
C VAL A 295 -10.65 -5.98 -19.13
N ALA A 296 -9.60 -6.12 -18.31
CA ALA A 296 -9.62 -6.90 -17.08
C ALA A 296 -10.73 -6.43 -16.12
N ALA A 297 -10.88 -5.11 -15.91
CA ALA A 297 -11.94 -4.57 -15.04
C ALA A 297 -13.35 -4.96 -15.48
N ARG A 298 -13.64 -4.90 -16.79
CA ARG A 298 -14.96 -5.32 -17.31
C ARG A 298 -15.15 -6.83 -17.17
N ALA A 299 -14.10 -7.63 -17.40
CA ALA A 299 -14.16 -9.07 -17.24
C ALA A 299 -14.39 -9.48 -15.77
N TYR A 300 -13.65 -8.87 -14.82
CA TYR A 300 -13.85 -9.09 -13.39
C TYR A 300 -15.24 -8.66 -12.92
N ALA A 301 -15.81 -7.58 -13.48
CA ALA A 301 -17.17 -7.17 -13.17
C ALA A 301 -18.22 -8.22 -13.59
N THR A 302 -18.02 -8.85 -14.75
CA THR A 302 -18.85 -9.97 -15.22
C THR A 302 -18.72 -11.19 -14.30
N LEU A 303 -17.49 -11.56 -13.91
CA LEU A 303 -17.24 -12.65 -12.95
C LEU A 303 -17.90 -12.38 -11.60
N LEU A 304 -17.73 -11.18 -11.05
CA LEU A 304 -18.39 -10.76 -9.81
C LEU A 304 -19.90 -10.88 -9.91
N THR A 305 -20.51 -10.45 -11.01
CA THR A 305 -21.96 -10.56 -11.22
C THR A 305 -22.39 -12.02 -11.23
N LYS A 306 -21.63 -12.90 -11.90
CA LYS A 306 -21.90 -14.34 -11.96
C LYS A 306 -21.80 -15.01 -10.58
N ILE A 307 -20.78 -14.66 -9.79
CA ILE A 307 -20.50 -15.28 -8.48
C ILE A 307 -21.44 -14.74 -7.39
N THR A 308 -21.68 -13.42 -7.39
CA THR A 308 -22.37 -12.74 -6.29
C THR A 308 -23.84 -12.42 -6.57
N SER A 309 -24.27 -12.58 -7.82
CA SER A 309 -25.60 -12.18 -8.35
C SER A 309 -25.91 -10.69 -8.19
N GLU A 310 -24.89 -9.84 -8.01
CA GLU A 310 -25.02 -8.38 -7.92
C GLU A 310 -24.05 -7.71 -8.89
N THR A 311 -24.55 -6.73 -9.65
CA THR A 311 -23.72 -5.97 -10.58
C THR A 311 -22.84 -4.98 -9.81
N PRO A 312 -21.50 -5.06 -9.92
CA PRO A 312 -20.62 -4.12 -9.24
C PRO A 312 -20.62 -2.75 -9.93
N THR A 313 -20.28 -1.71 -9.18
CA THR A 313 -19.97 -0.41 -9.77
C THR A 313 -18.65 -0.50 -10.51
N VAL A 314 -18.60 -0.11 -11.79
CA VAL A 314 -17.38 -0.13 -12.60
C VAL A 314 -16.88 1.28 -12.86
N VAL A 315 -15.64 1.55 -12.47
CA VAL A 315 -14.96 2.84 -12.64
C VAL A 315 -13.70 2.63 -13.47
N LEU A 316 -13.77 3.04 -14.74
CA LEU A 316 -12.65 3.03 -15.65
C LEU A 316 -11.95 4.38 -15.58
N SER A 317 -10.61 4.40 -15.51
CA SER A 317 -9.84 5.63 -15.58
C SER A 317 -10.21 6.40 -16.85
N ASP A 318 -10.37 7.72 -16.74
CA ASP A 318 -10.67 8.67 -17.83
C ASP A 318 -12.13 8.75 -18.33
N ASP A 319 -13.08 8.04 -17.70
CA ASP A 319 -14.50 8.23 -17.99
C ASP A 319 -15.03 9.55 -17.37
N PRO A 320 -15.70 10.43 -18.15
CA PRO A 320 -16.48 11.53 -17.61
C PRO A 320 -17.49 11.00 -16.59
N GLY A 321 -17.40 11.47 -15.34
CA GLY A 321 -18.29 11.03 -14.25
C GLY A 321 -17.74 9.92 -13.35
N SER A 322 -16.49 9.46 -13.52
CA SER A 322 -15.83 8.52 -12.60
C SER A 322 -15.90 8.97 -11.14
N SER A 323 -15.56 10.23 -10.84
CA SER A 323 -15.70 10.81 -9.48
C SER A 323 -17.12 10.76 -8.93
N ALA A 324 -18.14 10.98 -9.79
CA ALA A 324 -19.54 10.94 -9.39
C ALA A 324 -19.98 9.50 -9.06
N ARG A 325 -19.58 8.50 -9.88
CA ARG A 325 -19.85 7.08 -9.60
C ARG A 325 -19.19 6.61 -8.32
N ILE A 326 -17.96 7.06 -8.04
CA ILE A 326 -17.29 6.70 -6.78
C ILE A 326 -18.00 7.34 -5.59
N SER A 327 -18.46 8.59 -5.72
CA SER A 327 -19.22 9.27 -4.66
C SER A 327 -20.58 8.59 -4.42
N GLU A 328 -21.27 8.19 -5.48
CA GLU A 328 -22.51 7.41 -5.42
C GLU A 328 -22.27 6.06 -4.74
N PHE A 329 -21.22 5.33 -5.13
CA PHE A 329 -20.83 4.10 -4.46
C PHE A 329 -20.47 4.35 -2.99
N ALA A 330 -19.75 5.42 -2.66
CA ALA A 330 -19.39 5.74 -1.28
C ALA A 330 -20.63 5.98 -0.40
N ALA A 331 -21.70 6.55 -0.96
CA ALA A 331 -22.97 6.79 -0.28
C ALA A 331 -23.94 5.60 -0.32
N SER A 332 -23.69 4.57 -1.13
CA SER A 332 -24.57 3.41 -1.30
C SER A 332 -24.22 2.26 -0.36
N THR A 333 -25.06 1.22 -0.36
CA THR A 333 -24.80 -0.06 0.32
C THR A 333 -24.33 -1.16 -0.63
N SER A 334 -24.10 -0.83 -1.92
CA SER A 334 -23.62 -1.75 -2.96
C SER A 334 -22.35 -2.46 -2.51
N ARG A 335 -22.22 -3.75 -2.80
CA ARG A 335 -21.12 -4.55 -2.26
C ARG A 335 -19.79 -4.27 -2.92
N TRP A 336 -19.74 -4.15 -4.25
CA TRP A 336 -18.48 -4.21 -4.98
C TRP A 336 -18.25 -3.03 -5.92
N LEU A 337 -17.00 -2.55 -5.92
CA LEU A 337 -16.44 -1.59 -6.88
C LEU A 337 -15.31 -2.29 -7.67
N VAL A 338 -15.33 -2.19 -9.00
CA VAL A 338 -14.22 -2.64 -9.85
C VAL A 338 -13.62 -1.43 -10.54
N ALA A 339 -12.30 -1.37 -10.50
CA ALA A 339 -11.60 -0.14 -10.75
C ALA A 339 -10.26 -0.36 -11.44
N VAL A 340 -9.94 0.48 -12.42
CA VAL A 340 -8.68 0.39 -13.16
C VAL A 340 -7.68 1.36 -12.58
N ARG A 341 -6.48 0.87 -12.26
CA ARG A 341 -5.38 1.67 -11.70
C ARG A 341 -5.86 2.47 -10.48
N MET A 342 -5.13 3.52 -10.12
CA MET A 342 -5.58 4.42 -9.07
C MET A 342 -6.88 5.11 -9.47
N VAL A 343 -7.96 4.65 -8.85
CA VAL A 343 -9.26 5.32 -8.81
C VAL A 343 -9.05 6.70 -8.21
N SER A 344 -8.94 7.72 -9.06
CA SER A 344 -8.97 9.15 -8.72
C SER A 344 -8.35 9.50 -7.36
N GLU A 345 -7.07 9.85 -7.35
CA GLU A 345 -6.48 10.64 -6.26
C GLU A 345 -7.43 11.78 -5.88
N GLY A 346 -8.09 11.65 -4.73
CA GLY A 346 -9.04 12.63 -4.21
C GLY A 346 -10.38 12.06 -3.73
N VAL A 347 -10.94 10.99 -4.29
CA VAL A 347 -12.22 10.47 -3.76
C VAL A 347 -11.96 9.41 -2.68
N ASP A 348 -12.40 9.71 -1.46
CA ASP A 348 -12.29 8.81 -0.32
C ASP A 348 -13.53 7.91 -0.19
N VAL A 349 -13.31 6.63 0.09
CA VAL A 349 -14.39 5.64 0.30
C VAL A 349 -14.13 4.86 1.60
N PRO A 350 -14.40 5.44 2.78
CA PRO A 350 -14.05 4.85 4.07
C PRO A 350 -14.70 3.48 4.35
N ARG A 351 -15.78 3.13 3.64
CA ARG A 351 -16.49 1.84 3.81
C ARG A 351 -15.78 0.65 3.13
N LEU A 352 -14.78 0.89 2.28
CA LEU A 352 -14.03 -0.17 1.60
C LEU A 352 -13.24 -1.00 2.59
N SER A 353 -13.62 -2.25 2.83
CA SER A 353 -13.03 -3.13 3.85
C SER A 353 -12.44 -4.43 3.32
N VAL A 354 -12.79 -4.81 2.09
CA VAL A 354 -12.21 -5.98 1.41
C VAL A 354 -11.59 -5.54 0.08
N GLY A 355 -10.32 -5.87 -0.16
CA GLY A 355 -9.61 -5.54 -1.39
C GLY A 355 -9.14 -6.79 -2.12
N ILE A 356 -9.23 -6.79 -3.45
CA ILE A 356 -8.53 -7.77 -4.30
C ILE A 356 -7.48 -7.01 -5.12
N TYR A 357 -6.21 -7.34 -4.89
CA TYR A 357 -5.08 -6.78 -5.62
C TYR A 357 -4.87 -7.55 -6.94
N ALA A 358 -5.67 -7.22 -7.95
CA ALA A 358 -5.71 -7.88 -9.26
C ALA A 358 -4.91 -7.10 -10.32
N THR A 359 -3.69 -6.70 -9.97
CA THR A 359 -2.80 -5.96 -10.86
C THR A 359 -1.37 -6.48 -10.79
N SER A 360 -0.64 -6.36 -11.89
CA SER A 360 0.79 -6.73 -12.01
C SER A 360 1.76 -5.64 -11.51
N ALA A 361 1.26 -4.51 -11.02
CA ALA A 361 2.11 -3.47 -10.44
C ALA A 361 2.68 -3.93 -9.09
N SER A 362 3.99 -3.80 -8.89
CA SER A 362 4.66 -4.18 -7.62
C SER A 362 5.55 -3.08 -7.04
N THR A 363 5.41 -1.84 -7.50
CA THR A 363 6.20 -0.73 -6.94
C THR A 363 5.72 -0.42 -5.51
N PRO A 364 6.63 -0.11 -4.56
CA PRO A 364 6.25 0.20 -3.18
C PRO A 364 5.23 1.35 -3.07
N LEU A 365 5.37 2.38 -3.90
CA LEU A 365 4.48 3.54 -3.91
C LEU A 365 3.05 3.14 -4.31
N PHE A 366 2.91 2.44 -5.43
CA PHE A 366 1.60 1.99 -5.91
C PHE A 366 0.94 1.07 -4.88
N PHE A 367 1.69 0.12 -4.30
CA PHE A 367 1.18 -0.78 -3.27
C PHE A 367 0.67 0.00 -2.05
N ALA A 368 1.46 0.95 -1.53
CA ALA A 368 1.06 1.75 -0.38
C ALA A 368 -0.16 2.64 -0.67
N GLN A 369 -0.26 3.22 -1.87
CA GLN A 369 -1.42 4.01 -2.30
C GLN A 369 -2.68 3.14 -2.46
N ALA A 370 -2.54 1.94 -3.00
CA ALA A 370 -3.63 0.98 -3.15
C ALA A 370 -4.15 0.52 -1.78
N VAL A 371 -3.25 0.07 -0.90
CA VAL A 371 -3.59 -0.38 0.47
C VAL A 371 -4.13 0.78 1.31
N GLY A 372 -3.58 1.99 1.14
CA GLY A 372 -4.00 3.21 1.84
C GLY A 372 -5.47 3.60 1.64
N ARG A 373 -6.18 2.99 0.67
CA ARG A 373 -7.63 3.16 0.46
C ARG A 373 -8.47 2.32 1.42
N PHE A 374 -7.90 1.28 2.00
CA PHE A 374 -8.56 0.37 2.92
C PHE A 374 -8.19 0.62 4.38
N VAL A 375 -7.16 1.42 4.68
CA VAL A 375 -6.65 1.59 6.06
C VAL A 375 -7.45 2.60 6.89
N ARG A 376 -8.33 3.40 6.28
CA ARG A 376 -9.07 4.42 7.01
C ARG A 376 -10.09 3.76 7.94
N SER A 377 -10.06 4.14 9.21
CA SER A 377 -10.98 3.64 10.22
C SER A 377 -12.21 4.54 10.32
N ARG A 378 -13.41 3.95 10.31
CA ARG A 378 -14.66 4.67 10.63
C ARG A 378 -15.06 4.48 12.08
N ARG A 379 -14.70 3.32 12.66
CA ARG A 379 -15.03 2.92 14.02
C ARG A 379 -13.88 2.12 14.61
N PRO A 380 -13.62 2.23 15.92
CA PRO A 380 -12.63 1.40 16.59
C PRO A 380 -12.90 -0.10 16.35
N GLY A 381 -11.82 -0.86 16.13
CA GLY A 381 -11.87 -2.31 15.95
C GLY A 381 -12.20 -2.78 14.54
N GLU A 382 -12.58 -1.91 13.58
CA GLU A 382 -12.71 -2.34 12.18
C GLU A 382 -11.39 -2.95 11.68
N THR A 383 -11.45 -3.92 10.77
CA THR A 383 -10.28 -4.48 10.09
C THR A 383 -10.47 -4.42 8.57
N ALA A 384 -9.36 -4.35 7.84
CA ALA A 384 -9.35 -4.51 6.39
C ALA A 384 -8.76 -5.87 6.01
N SER A 385 -9.27 -6.46 4.93
CA SER A 385 -8.73 -7.72 4.38
C SER A 385 -8.36 -7.53 2.91
N ILE A 386 -7.10 -7.78 2.57
CA ILE A 386 -6.59 -7.60 1.20
C ILE A 386 -6.10 -8.94 0.67
N PHE A 387 -6.74 -9.41 -0.39
CA PHE A 387 -6.38 -10.62 -1.13
C PHE A 387 -5.32 -10.25 -2.16
N LEU A 388 -4.20 -10.96 -2.16
CA LEU A 388 -3.10 -10.74 -3.10
C LEU A 388 -2.51 -12.05 -3.61
N PRO A 389 -1.91 -12.06 -4.81
CA PRO A 389 -1.13 -13.19 -5.31
C PRO A 389 0.10 -13.46 -4.42
N SER A 390 0.43 -14.73 -4.18
CA SER A 390 1.62 -15.15 -3.43
C SER A 390 2.90 -14.95 -4.26
N VAL A 391 3.27 -13.67 -4.47
CA VAL A 391 4.45 -13.24 -5.23
C VAL A 391 5.46 -12.64 -4.25
N PRO A 392 6.73 -13.08 -4.25
CA PRO A 392 7.72 -12.65 -3.25
C PRO A 392 7.82 -11.14 -3.05
N ASN A 393 7.78 -10.35 -4.13
CA ASN A 393 7.82 -8.89 -4.07
C ASN A 393 6.60 -8.32 -3.33
N LEU A 394 5.38 -8.79 -3.62
CA LEU A 394 4.17 -8.35 -2.93
C LEU A 394 4.15 -8.77 -1.46
N LEU A 395 4.57 -10.01 -1.16
CA LEU A 395 4.64 -10.52 0.22
C LEU A 395 5.61 -9.71 1.07
N ARG A 396 6.75 -9.32 0.47
CA ARG A 396 7.70 -8.41 1.10
C ARG A 396 7.07 -7.05 1.38
N LEU A 397 6.38 -6.44 0.41
CA LEU A 397 5.68 -5.17 0.61
C LEU A 397 4.59 -5.24 1.68
N ALA A 398 3.81 -6.33 1.71
CA ALA A 398 2.80 -6.57 2.72
C ALA A 398 3.41 -6.69 4.13
N SER A 399 4.52 -7.42 4.25
CA SER A 399 5.24 -7.59 5.53
C SER A 399 5.91 -6.29 5.98
N GLU A 400 6.36 -5.46 5.04
CA GLU A 400 6.99 -4.18 5.29
C GLU A 400 6.00 -3.02 5.49
N LEU A 401 4.69 -3.20 5.22
CA LEU A 401 3.72 -2.10 5.32
C LEU A 401 3.72 -1.45 6.72
N GLU A 402 3.89 -2.27 7.75
CA GLU A 402 3.94 -1.81 9.14
C GLU A 402 5.35 -1.36 9.55
N ALA A 403 6.39 -1.65 8.75
CA ALA A 403 7.73 -1.15 8.98
C ALA A 403 7.83 0.31 8.49
N GLN A 404 8.13 1.24 9.40
CA GLN A 404 8.38 2.65 9.05
C GLN A 404 9.59 2.73 8.10
N ARG A 405 9.42 3.29 6.88
CA ARG A 405 10.52 3.49 5.92
C ARG A 405 10.72 4.97 5.57
N ASN A 406 11.98 5.34 5.41
CA ASN A 406 12.43 6.61 4.83
C ASN A 406 12.81 6.40 3.35
N HIS A 407 12.75 7.46 2.53
CA HIS A 407 13.31 7.43 1.17
C HIS A 407 14.81 7.14 1.26
N VAL A 408 15.38 6.39 0.31
CA VAL A 408 16.80 6.02 0.26
C VAL A 408 17.32 6.34 -1.14
N LEU A 409 18.44 7.07 -1.25
CA LEU A 409 19.14 7.44 -2.47
C LEU A 409 20.41 6.59 -2.62
N GLY A 410 20.63 6.03 -3.81
CA GLY A 410 21.91 5.41 -4.17
C GLY A 410 22.12 3.97 -3.71
N GLU A 411 21.13 3.35 -3.05
CA GLU A 411 20.96 1.91 -3.19
C GLU A 411 20.05 1.69 -4.40
N PRO A 412 20.45 0.88 -5.39
CA PRO A 412 19.49 0.44 -6.37
C PRO A 412 18.41 -0.33 -5.58
N HIS A 413 17.19 0.22 -5.49
CA HIS A 413 16.03 -0.66 -5.50
C HIS A 413 16.21 -1.42 -6.79
N ARG A 414 16.79 -2.63 -6.68
CA ARG A 414 17.48 -3.35 -7.74
C ARG A 414 16.87 -2.99 -9.08
N VAL A 415 17.55 -2.13 -9.83
CA VAL A 415 17.49 -2.26 -11.28
C VAL A 415 18.22 -3.58 -11.52
N SER A 416 17.50 -4.69 -11.36
CA SER A 416 17.85 -5.88 -12.12
C SER A 416 17.80 -5.40 -13.55
N GLU A 417 18.97 -5.32 -14.20
CA GLU A 417 19.05 -5.09 -15.63
C GLU A 417 18.05 -6.05 -16.31
N GLY A 418 16.90 -5.53 -16.72
CA GLY A 418 15.85 -6.29 -17.38
C GLY A 418 14.82 -7.03 -16.53
N ASP A 419 14.42 -6.59 -15.32
CA ASP A 419 13.16 -7.09 -14.73
C ASP A 419 11.95 -6.42 -15.44
N PRO A 420 11.11 -7.15 -16.21
CA PRO A 420 9.96 -6.58 -16.89
C PRO A 420 8.89 -6.03 -15.94
N LEU A 421 8.97 -6.34 -14.63
CA LEU A 421 8.01 -6.01 -13.57
C LEU A 421 8.25 -4.66 -12.89
N ASP A 422 9.44 -4.07 -13.01
CA ASP A 422 9.82 -2.83 -12.32
C ASP A 422 9.54 -1.55 -13.13
N GLY A 423 9.00 -1.70 -14.35
CA GLY A 423 8.64 -0.56 -15.19
C GLY A 423 7.49 0.24 -14.60
N ASP A 424 7.72 1.53 -14.34
CA ASP A 424 6.65 2.48 -14.01
C ASP A 424 5.68 2.58 -15.20
N PRO A 425 4.39 2.20 -15.04
CA PRO A 425 3.42 2.36 -16.11
C PRO A 425 3.15 3.83 -16.46
N ALA A 426 3.60 4.80 -15.67
CA ALA A 426 3.49 6.22 -15.96
C ALA A 426 4.35 6.68 -17.14
N THR A 427 5.43 5.96 -17.49
CA THR A 427 6.36 6.34 -18.57
C THR A 427 6.20 5.54 -19.87
N ARG A 428 5.36 4.50 -19.89
CA ARG A 428 5.12 3.71 -21.12
C ARG A 428 3.89 4.20 -21.87
N THR A 429 4.13 4.98 -22.92
CA THR A 429 3.16 5.26 -23.98
C THR A 429 2.71 3.93 -24.59
N GLN A 430 1.42 3.60 -24.51
CA GLN A 430 0.82 2.33 -24.97
C GLN A 430 0.73 2.21 -26.50
N ASN A 431 1.86 2.37 -27.21
CA ASN A 431 1.90 2.17 -28.66
C ASN A 431 2.77 0.98 -29.11
N GLU A 432 3.49 0.33 -28.19
CA GLU A 432 4.30 -0.85 -28.51
C GLU A 432 3.72 -2.08 -27.82
N LYS A 433 3.26 -3.04 -28.62
CA LYS A 433 2.99 -4.42 -28.15
C LYS A 433 4.30 -4.94 -27.57
N SER A 434 4.28 -5.47 -26.34
CA SER A 434 5.47 -6.07 -25.75
C SER A 434 5.85 -7.30 -26.58
N GLU A 435 7.14 -7.59 -26.78
CA GLU A 435 7.58 -8.86 -27.41
C GLU A 435 7.04 -10.11 -26.68
N LEU A 436 6.61 -9.94 -25.41
CA LEU A 436 5.93 -10.94 -24.59
C LEU A 436 4.44 -11.17 -24.95
N ASP A 437 3.84 -10.38 -25.84
CA ASP A 437 2.43 -10.50 -26.26
C ASP A 437 2.23 -11.47 -27.43
N ASN A 438 3.32 -12.00 -28.02
CA ASN A 438 3.21 -12.94 -29.13
C ASN A 438 3.01 -14.36 -28.60
N GLY A 439 1.80 -14.91 -28.77
CA GLY A 439 1.52 -16.35 -28.69
C GLY A 439 1.24 -16.93 -27.30
N PHE A 440 0.67 -16.15 -26.37
CA PHE A 440 0.32 -16.62 -25.03
C PHE A 440 -1.11 -17.18 -24.95
N THR A 441 -1.28 -18.40 -24.41
CA THR A 441 -2.59 -18.97 -24.05
C THR A 441 -2.56 -19.57 -22.65
N SER A 442 -3.45 -19.13 -21.75
CA SER A 442 -3.64 -19.72 -20.42
C SER A 442 -4.34 -21.08 -20.51
N LEU A 443 -3.84 -22.09 -19.80
CA LEU A 443 -4.34 -23.48 -19.84
C LEU A 443 -5.05 -23.91 -18.55
N GLY A 444 -4.88 -23.18 -17.44
CA GLY A 444 -5.53 -23.46 -16.15
C GLY A 444 -4.80 -22.82 -14.96
N ALA A 445 -5.52 -22.62 -13.85
CA ALA A 445 -4.95 -22.06 -12.61
C ALA A 445 -5.72 -22.45 -11.33
N ASP A 446 -5.30 -23.50 -10.63
CA ASP A 446 -5.85 -23.83 -9.31
C ASP A 446 -5.55 -22.72 -8.28
N ALA A 447 -6.38 -22.56 -7.23
CA ALA A 447 -6.19 -21.56 -6.19
C ALA A 447 -6.14 -22.16 -4.78
N GLU A 448 -5.21 -21.67 -3.97
CA GLU A 448 -5.10 -22.06 -2.56
C GLU A 448 -4.67 -20.84 -1.71
N LEU A 449 -5.13 -20.79 -0.47
CA LEU A 449 -4.63 -19.85 0.51
C LEU A 449 -3.25 -20.34 1.00
N ASP A 450 -2.19 -19.65 0.61
CA ASP A 450 -0.81 -20.00 0.99
C ASP A 450 -0.51 -19.60 2.44
N GLN A 451 -0.79 -18.34 2.76
CA GLN A 451 -0.49 -17.74 4.07
C GLN A 451 -1.31 -16.47 4.33
N VAL A 452 -1.43 -16.12 5.61
CA VAL A 452 -2.01 -14.86 6.07
C VAL A 452 -0.90 -13.99 6.67
N ILE A 453 -0.72 -12.77 6.18
CA ILE A 453 0.26 -11.82 6.72
C ILE A 453 -0.45 -10.76 7.56
N PHE A 454 0.02 -10.58 8.79
CA PHE A 454 -0.46 -9.59 9.74
C PHE A 454 0.71 -9.14 10.62
N ASP A 455 0.91 -7.83 10.81
CA ASP A 455 1.96 -7.30 11.70
C ASP A 455 3.36 -7.86 11.40
N GLY A 456 3.72 -7.84 10.10
CA GLY A 456 5.00 -8.37 9.61
C GLY A 456 5.20 -9.89 9.78
N SER A 457 4.21 -10.58 10.35
CA SER A 457 4.25 -12.01 10.66
C SER A 457 3.37 -12.79 9.70
N SER A 458 3.84 -13.97 9.28
CA SER A 458 3.10 -14.90 8.42
C SER A 458 2.51 -16.05 9.25
N PHE A 459 1.21 -16.26 9.10
CA PHE A 459 0.38 -17.24 9.79
C PHE A 459 -0.24 -18.24 8.80
N GLY A 460 -0.58 -19.41 9.31
CA GLY A 460 -1.21 -20.49 8.55
C GLY A 460 -0.28 -21.31 7.68
N THR A 461 -0.84 -22.41 7.20
CA THR A 461 -0.25 -23.30 6.19
C THR A 461 -1.19 -23.44 5.00
N ALA A 462 -0.65 -23.77 3.83
CA ALA A 462 -1.41 -23.88 2.58
C ALA A 462 -2.72 -24.67 2.75
N ALA A 463 -3.83 -24.04 2.37
CA ALA A 463 -5.19 -24.56 2.47
C ALA A 463 -5.90 -24.40 1.11
N PRO A 464 -6.51 -25.45 0.54
CA PRO A 464 -7.25 -25.35 -0.72
C PRO A 464 -8.40 -24.33 -0.62
N ALA A 465 -8.67 -23.62 -1.71
CA ALA A 465 -9.84 -22.74 -1.77
C ALA A 465 -11.14 -23.55 -1.59
N GLY A 466 -12.07 -23.05 -0.76
CA GLY A 466 -13.31 -23.70 -0.35
C GLY A 466 -13.17 -24.66 0.84
N SER A 467 -11.99 -24.83 1.43
CA SER A 467 -11.78 -25.76 2.57
C SER A 467 -12.25 -25.19 3.91
N GLU A 468 -12.48 -26.07 4.90
CA GLU A 468 -12.75 -25.65 6.29
C GLU A 468 -11.58 -24.86 6.89
N GLU A 469 -10.33 -25.23 6.56
CA GLU A 469 -9.13 -24.50 7.00
C GLU A 469 -9.11 -23.06 6.47
N GLU A 470 -9.50 -22.85 5.21
CA GLU A 470 -9.64 -21.51 4.63
C GLU A 470 -10.81 -20.75 5.29
N ALA A 471 -11.95 -21.41 5.48
CA ALA A 471 -13.13 -20.81 6.11
C ALA A 471 -12.85 -20.30 7.52
N ASP A 472 -11.97 -20.98 8.27
CA ASP A 472 -11.47 -20.51 9.56
C ASP A 472 -10.80 -19.13 9.38
N TYR A 473 -9.81 -18.98 8.49
CA TYR A 473 -9.13 -17.69 8.24
C TYR A 473 -10.04 -16.63 7.61
N LEU A 474 -11.03 -16.99 6.81
CA LEU A 474 -12.00 -16.04 6.28
C LEU A 474 -12.93 -15.51 7.39
N GLY A 475 -13.32 -16.37 8.32
CA GLY A 475 -14.23 -16.12 9.45
C GLY A 475 -13.66 -15.27 10.59
N ILE A 476 -12.70 -14.37 10.32
CA ILE A 476 -12.19 -13.42 11.33
C ILE A 476 -13.33 -12.46 11.73
N PRO A 477 -13.66 -12.26 13.01
CA PRO A 477 -14.63 -11.24 13.41
C PRO A 477 -14.28 -9.86 12.83
N GLY A 478 -15.29 -9.11 12.36
CA GLY A 478 -15.06 -7.82 11.70
C GLY A 478 -14.64 -6.68 12.62
N LEU A 479 -14.83 -6.88 13.94
CA LEU A 479 -14.45 -5.96 14.99
C LEU A 479 -13.43 -6.64 15.92
N LEU A 480 -12.15 -6.43 15.66
CA LEU A 480 -11.04 -6.90 16.49
C LEU A 480 -9.96 -5.83 16.53
N ASP A 481 -9.43 -5.56 17.72
CA ASP A 481 -8.19 -4.81 17.84
C ASP A 481 -6.99 -5.67 17.38
N ALA A 482 -5.81 -5.02 17.27
CA ALA A 482 -4.62 -5.68 16.75
C ALA A 482 -4.12 -6.83 17.65
N GLU A 483 -4.29 -6.73 18.96
CA GLU A 483 -3.83 -7.74 19.91
C GLU A 483 -4.73 -8.98 19.87
N GLN A 484 -6.04 -8.77 19.88
CA GLN A 484 -7.04 -9.81 19.68
C GLN A 484 -6.87 -10.52 18.35
N MET A 485 -6.56 -9.77 17.29
CA MET A 485 -6.28 -10.36 15.99
C MET A 485 -5.04 -11.26 16.02
N ARG A 486 -3.93 -10.79 16.61
CA ARG A 486 -2.70 -11.59 16.72
C ARG A 486 -2.96 -12.89 17.51
N ALA A 487 -3.67 -12.80 18.64
CA ALA A 487 -4.04 -13.96 19.44
C ALA A 487 -4.89 -14.98 18.65
N LEU A 488 -5.88 -14.50 17.90
CA LEU A 488 -6.75 -15.37 17.09
C LEU A 488 -5.97 -16.08 15.98
N LEU A 489 -5.06 -15.39 15.29
CA LEU A 489 -4.25 -16.00 14.22
C LEU A 489 -3.29 -17.07 14.76
N HIS A 490 -2.67 -16.83 15.92
CA HIS A 490 -1.86 -17.84 16.61
C HIS A 490 -2.69 -19.07 17.00
N GLN A 491 -3.85 -18.85 17.63
CA GLN A 491 -4.74 -19.94 18.04
C GLN A 491 -5.17 -20.80 16.85
N ARG A 492 -5.51 -20.20 15.71
CA ARG A 492 -5.89 -20.92 14.49
C ARG A 492 -4.73 -21.70 13.88
N GLN A 493 -3.53 -21.12 13.88
CA GLN A 493 -2.33 -21.82 13.43
C GLN A 493 -2.03 -23.05 14.30
N ASP A 494 -2.11 -22.92 15.62
CA ASP A 494 -1.87 -24.04 16.54
C ASP A 494 -2.92 -25.14 16.36
N GLN A 495 -4.19 -24.80 16.17
CA GLN A 495 -5.25 -25.76 15.87
C GLN A 495 -5.03 -26.48 14.54
N GLN A 496 -4.59 -25.77 13.49
CA GLN A 496 -4.28 -26.35 12.19
C GLN A 496 -3.13 -27.37 12.30
N LEU A 497 -2.06 -27.02 13.03
CA LEU A 497 -0.93 -27.91 13.29
C LEU A 497 -1.35 -29.14 14.10
N GLN A 498 -2.22 -28.97 15.11
CA GLN A 498 -2.74 -30.08 15.92
C GLN A 498 -3.65 -31.02 15.11
N ARG A 499 -4.55 -30.48 14.27
CA ARG A 499 -5.41 -31.29 13.38
C ARG A 499 -4.58 -32.14 12.42
N ARG A 500 -3.51 -31.57 11.85
CA ARG A 500 -2.58 -32.31 10.96
C ARG A 500 -1.74 -33.35 11.71
N ALA A 501 -1.34 -33.07 12.96
CA ALA A 501 -0.61 -34.03 13.79
C ALA A 501 -1.49 -35.21 14.28
N GLY A 502 -2.81 -35.02 14.37
CA GLY A 502 -3.77 -36.02 14.85
C GLY A 502 -4.39 -36.92 13.79
N GLN A 503 -4.16 -36.67 12.48
CA GLN A 503 -4.64 -37.53 11.40
C GLN A 503 -3.62 -38.64 11.10
N PRO A 504 -3.98 -39.94 11.25
CA PRO A 504 -3.14 -41.03 10.77
C PRO A 504 -3.06 -40.96 9.25
N SER A 505 -1.85 -41.05 8.71
CA SER A 505 -1.53 -40.94 7.28
C SER A 505 -2.22 -42.06 6.47
N ALA A 506 -3.49 -41.87 6.12
CA ALA A 506 -4.11 -42.55 5.00
C ALA A 506 -3.63 -41.85 3.71
N GLY A 507 -3.25 -42.65 2.72
CA GLY A 507 -2.59 -42.21 1.49
C GLY A 507 -3.24 -41.01 0.79
N ASP A 508 -2.39 -40.21 0.15
CA ASP A 508 -2.64 -38.92 -0.49
C ASP A 508 -2.91 -37.74 0.46
N ALA A 509 -1.93 -37.46 1.31
CA ALA A 509 -1.74 -36.09 1.78
C ALA A 509 -1.35 -35.19 0.58
N PRO A 510 -2.00 -34.03 0.36
CA PRO A 510 -1.51 -33.08 -0.63
C PRO A 510 -0.05 -32.72 -0.27
N PRO A 511 0.88 -32.71 -1.23
CA PRO A 511 2.30 -32.53 -0.94
C PRO A 511 2.48 -31.21 -0.19
N ALA A 512 3.14 -31.26 0.97
CA ALA A 512 3.50 -30.06 1.74
C ALA A 512 4.15 -29.05 0.78
N THR A 513 3.58 -27.85 0.67
CA THR A 513 4.00 -26.88 -0.34
C THR A 513 5.49 -26.61 -0.26
N VAL A 514 6.13 -26.42 -1.41
CA VAL A 514 7.58 -26.20 -1.45
C VAL A 514 7.97 -25.02 -0.57
N HIS A 515 7.13 -23.98 -0.50
CA HIS A 515 7.30 -22.81 0.35
C HIS A 515 7.24 -23.14 1.86
N GLY A 516 6.28 -23.97 2.30
CA GLY A 516 6.21 -24.43 3.70
C GLY A 516 7.46 -25.20 4.12
N GLN A 517 7.93 -26.11 3.26
CA GLN A 517 9.17 -26.86 3.50
C GLN A 517 10.41 -25.95 3.51
N LEU A 518 10.47 -24.93 2.63
CA LEU A 518 11.55 -23.94 2.62
C LEU A 518 11.52 -23.08 3.91
N ARG A 519 10.33 -22.72 4.43
CA ARG A 519 10.18 -21.98 5.68
C ARG A 519 10.70 -22.77 6.88
N GLU A 520 10.37 -24.06 6.98
CA GLU A 520 10.88 -24.93 8.04
C GLU A 520 12.41 -25.04 7.99
N LEU A 521 12.97 -25.30 6.80
CA LEU A 521 14.41 -25.37 6.61
C LEU A 521 15.11 -24.03 6.93
N ARG A 522 14.49 -22.89 6.59
CA ARG A 522 15.03 -21.55 6.96
C ARG A 522 14.99 -21.32 8.47
N ARG A 523 13.88 -21.69 9.13
CA ARG A 523 13.73 -21.58 10.58
C ARG A 523 14.76 -22.45 11.30
N GLU A 524 14.93 -23.68 10.84
CA GLU A 524 15.94 -24.61 11.34
C GLU A 524 17.36 -24.05 11.16
N LEU A 525 17.69 -23.58 9.95
CA LEU A 525 18.99 -22.97 9.66
C LEU A 525 19.26 -21.76 10.55
N ASN A 526 18.31 -20.85 10.73
CA ASN A 526 18.47 -19.66 11.57
C ASN A 526 18.64 -20.02 13.05
N THR A 527 17.95 -21.08 13.52
CA THR A 527 18.12 -21.61 14.88
C THR A 527 19.54 -22.13 15.07
N LEU A 528 20.03 -22.95 14.13
CA LEU A 528 21.38 -23.50 14.17
C LEU A 528 22.48 -22.43 14.04
N VAL A 529 22.23 -21.38 13.25
CA VAL A 529 23.14 -20.23 13.14
C VAL A 529 23.19 -19.42 14.43
N SER A 530 22.06 -19.27 15.13
CA SER A 530 22.03 -18.62 16.46
C SER A 530 22.84 -19.42 17.47
N ILE A 531 22.75 -20.76 17.44
CA ILE A 531 23.59 -21.64 18.27
C ILE A 531 25.07 -21.47 17.90
N ALA A 532 25.40 -21.44 16.61
CA ALA A 532 26.76 -21.24 16.12
C ALA A 532 27.34 -19.86 16.53
N HIS A 533 26.51 -18.81 16.53
CA HIS A 533 26.87 -17.48 16.98
C HIS A 533 27.28 -17.47 18.45
N HIS A 534 26.45 -18.05 19.32
CA HIS A 534 26.74 -18.14 20.75
C HIS A 534 28.01 -18.94 21.05
N ARG A 535 28.34 -19.96 20.24
CA ARG A 535 29.56 -20.77 20.41
C ARG A 535 30.82 -20.10 19.87
N THR A 536 30.75 -19.49 18.70
CA THR A 536 31.94 -18.99 17.98
C THR A 536 32.19 -17.49 18.20
N GLY A 537 31.24 -16.75 18.77
CA GLY A 537 31.29 -15.30 18.92
C GLY A 537 31.16 -14.52 17.60
N LYS A 538 30.99 -15.20 16.46
CA LYS A 538 30.98 -14.56 15.14
C LYS A 538 29.58 -14.07 14.77
N PRO A 539 29.42 -12.86 14.19
CA PRO A 539 28.10 -12.33 13.82
C PRO A 539 27.32 -13.22 12.86
N HIS A 540 25.98 -13.19 12.92
CA HIS A 540 25.10 -13.99 12.05
C HIS A 540 25.42 -13.82 10.55
N GLY A 541 25.67 -12.58 10.12
CA GLY A 541 26.04 -12.27 8.74
C GLY A 541 27.34 -12.95 8.30
N TRP A 542 28.33 -13.05 9.20
CA TRP A 542 29.59 -13.76 8.92
C TRP A 542 29.34 -15.26 8.75
N ILE A 543 28.55 -15.87 9.63
CA ILE A 543 28.24 -17.30 9.58
C ILE A 543 27.47 -17.64 8.29
N HIS A 544 26.49 -16.82 7.91
CA HIS A 544 25.77 -17.01 6.65
C HIS A 544 26.67 -16.86 5.41
N ASN A 545 27.65 -15.96 5.45
CA ASN A 545 28.63 -15.82 4.36
C ASN A 545 29.58 -17.03 4.30
N GLU A 546 30.02 -17.55 5.44
CA GLU A 546 30.87 -18.74 5.50
C GLU A 546 30.15 -20.00 4.99
N LEU A 547 28.88 -20.19 5.35
CA LEU A 547 28.06 -21.28 4.81
C LEU A 547 27.84 -21.14 3.31
N ARG A 548 27.73 -19.91 2.81
CA ARG A 548 27.61 -19.63 1.38
C ARG A 548 28.92 -19.91 0.65
N ARG A 549 30.06 -19.60 1.26
CA ARG A 549 31.39 -19.95 0.75
C ARG A 549 31.59 -21.46 0.66
N ARG A 550 31.12 -22.23 1.65
CA ARG A 550 31.25 -23.69 1.70
C ARG A 550 30.27 -24.44 0.79
N CYS A 551 29.00 -23.99 0.72
CA CYS A 551 27.93 -24.72 0.02
C CYS A 551 27.55 -24.11 -1.33
N GLY A 552 28.02 -22.90 -1.65
CA GLY A 552 27.60 -22.15 -2.84
C GLY A 552 26.15 -21.63 -2.77
N GLY A 553 25.73 -20.97 -3.86
CA GLY A 553 24.34 -20.55 -4.09
C GLY A 553 23.94 -19.17 -3.52
N PRO A 554 22.70 -18.73 -3.78
CA PRO A 554 22.20 -17.38 -3.46
C PRO A 554 21.94 -17.15 -1.96
N PRO A 555 21.65 -15.91 -1.51
CA PRO A 555 21.22 -15.63 -0.13
C PRO A 555 20.03 -16.49 0.32
N ILE A 556 19.85 -16.67 1.64
CA ILE A 556 18.84 -17.58 2.21
C ILE A 556 17.43 -17.36 1.66
N ALA A 557 17.04 -16.11 1.44
CA ALA A 557 15.73 -15.73 0.89
C ALA A 557 15.47 -16.30 -0.52
N ALA A 558 16.52 -16.63 -1.27
CA ALA A 558 16.48 -17.17 -2.63
C ALA A 558 17.10 -18.58 -2.74
N ALA A 559 17.47 -19.22 -1.62
CA ALA A 559 18.08 -20.54 -1.63
C ALA A 559 17.04 -21.66 -1.87
N SER A 560 17.40 -22.64 -2.71
CA SER A 560 16.60 -23.82 -2.98
C SER A 560 16.58 -24.79 -1.79
N ARG A 561 15.69 -25.79 -1.84
CA ARG A 561 15.54 -26.81 -0.78
C ARG A 561 16.84 -27.57 -0.53
N GLU A 562 17.52 -28.00 -1.60
CA GLU A 562 18.79 -28.72 -1.53
C GLU A 562 19.91 -27.84 -0.95
N GLN A 563 19.95 -26.57 -1.35
CA GLN A 563 20.93 -25.61 -0.84
C GLN A 563 20.73 -25.31 0.65
N LEU A 564 19.47 -25.20 1.11
CA LEU A 564 19.18 -25.02 2.53
C LEU A 564 19.55 -26.25 3.36
N ARG A 565 19.27 -27.46 2.87
CA ARG A 565 19.69 -28.72 3.52
C ARG A 565 21.22 -28.83 3.60
N ALA A 566 21.91 -28.55 2.50
CA ALA A 566 23.38 -28.55 2.49
C ALA A 566 23.98 -27.55 3.49
N ARG A 567 23.36 -26.37 3.66
CA ARG A 567 23.77 -25.37 4.65
C ARG A 567 23.49 -25.81 6.08
N ILE A 568 22.34 -26.44 6.34
CA ILE A 568 22.01 -27.01 7.66
C ILE A 568 23.07 -28.05 8.06
N ASP A 569 23.42 -28.96 7.15
CA ASP A 569 24.46 -29.97 7.40
C ASP A 569 25.85 -29.35 7.58
N ALA A 570 26.14 -28.25 6.88
CA ALA A 570 27.38 -27.51 7.06
C ALA A 570 27.45 -26.77 8.41
N VAL A 571 26.35 -26.17 8.89
CA VAL A 571 26.31 -25.55 10.22
C VAL A 571 26.45 -26.60 11.32
N ARG A 572 25.78 -27.75 11.17
CA ARG A 572 25.89 -28.85 12.15
C ARG A 572 27.33 -29.33 12.27
N ARG A 573 28.05 -29.48 11.14
CA ARG A 573 29.49 -29.79 11.14
C ARG A 573 30.34 -28.69 11.77
N LEU A 574 30.06 -27.43 11.47
CA LEU A 574 30.77 -26.29 12.04
C LEU A 574 30.59 -26.20 13.57
N ASN A 575 29.40 -26.55 14.07
CA ASN A 575 29.12 -26.65 15.50
C ASN A 575 29.80 -27.85 16.18
N ALA A 576 30.05 -28.93 15.44
CA ALA A 576 30.77 -30.12 15.94
C ALA A 576 32.29 -29.93 15.94
N GLU A 577 32.86 -29.18 14.98
CA GLU A 577 34.30 -28.85 14.91
C GLU A 577 34.79 -27.95 16.07
N HIS A 578 33.86 -27.31 16.78
CA HIS A 578 34.13 -26.40 17.91
C HIS A 578 33.52 -26.91 19.23
N SER A 579 33.09 -28.18 19.29
CA SER A 579 32.81 -28.90 20.54
C SER A 579 34.05 -29.70 20.93
#